data_AF-A0A2N7YML3-F1
#
_entry.id   AF-A0A2N7YML3-F1
#
_cell.length_a   1.000
_cell.length_b   1.000
_cell.length_c   1.000
_cell.angle_alpha   90.00
_cell.angle_beta   90.00
_cell.angle_gamma   90.00
#
_symmetry.space_group_name_H-M   'P 1'
#
loop_
_entity.id
_entity.type
_entity.pdbx_description
1 polymer ?
#
loop_
_entity_poly.entity_id
_entity_poly.type
_entity_poly.pdbx_seq_one_letter_code
_entity_poly.pdbx_strand_id
1 'polypeptide(L)' 'MNGMSDVRLTLHGQELEAGQARAMSAPTRNRWSLFWHRRHTRKVLLELTAEQLRDIGLTAEQARQEGLKPFWRS' A
#
# COMPACT_ATOMS: atom_id res chain seq x y z
N MET A 1 -6.62 6.12 -46.94
CA MET A 1 -5.92 7.02 -45.99
C MET A 1 -6.78 7.10 -44.73
N ASN A 2 -6.39 6.37 -43.67
CA ASN A 2 -7.19 6.17 -42.46
C ASN A 2 -6.99 7.34 -41.48
N GLY A 3 -7.89 8.32 -41.49
CA GLY A 3 -7.91 9.44 -40.54
C GLY A 3 -8.61 9.15 -39.19
N MET A 4 -8.98 7.89 -38.93
CA MET A 4 -9.70 7.48 -37.72
C MET A 4 -8.77 6.96 -36.60
N SER A 5 -7.49 6.72 -36.91
CA SER A 5 -6.49 6.23 -35.94
C SER A 5 -5.92 7.35 -35.05
N ASP A 6 -5.79 8.57 -35.55
CA ASP A 6 -5.17 9.67 -34.80
C ASP A 6 -6.04 10.18 -33.64
N VAL A 7 -7.36 10.25 -33.83
CA VAL A 7 -8.29 10.78 -32.81
C VAL A 7 -8.38 9.86 -31.58
N ARG A 8 -8.28 8.53 -31.78
CA ARG A 8 -8.26 7.58 -30.67
C ARG A 8 -6.94 7.63 -29.89
N LEU A 9 -5.82 7.87 -30.57
CA LEU A 9 -4.52 7.99 -29.91
C LEU A 9 -4.43 9.24 -29.04
N THR A 10 -4.99 10.37 -29.49
CA THR A 10 -5.01 11.60 -28.70
C THR A 10 -5.89 11.48 -27.46
N LEU A 11 -7.04 10.81 -27.55
CA LEU A 11 -7.92 10.60 -26.40
C LEU A 11 -7.28 9.65 -25.37
N HIS A 12 -6.64 8.57 -25.84
CA HIS A 12 -5.96 7.62 -24.97
C HIS A 12 -4.72 8.22 -24.28
N GLY A 13 -4.03 9.15 -24.96
CA GLY A 13 -2.91 9.91 -24.38
C GLY A 13 -3.35 10.82 -23.23
N GLN A 14 -4.50 11.49 -23.36
CA GLN A 14 -5.02 12.37 -22.31
C GLN A 14 -5.46 11.62 -21.05
N GLU A 15 -6.06 10.44 -21.17
CA GLU A 15 -6.41 9.60 -20.03
C GLU A 15 -5.17 9.07 -19.29
N LEU A 16 -4.11 8.73 -20.04
CA LEU A 16 -2.83 8.30 -19.48
C LEU A 16 -2.12 9.43 -18.73
N GLU A 17 -2.11 10.65 -19.27
CA GLU A 17 -1.53 11.81 -18.59
C GLU A 17 -2.33 12.21 -17.34
N ALA A 18 -3.67 12.14 -17.39
CA ALA A 18 -4.52 12.39 -16.23
C ALA A 18 -4.31 11.34 -15.12
N GLY A 19 -4.13 10.07 -15.48
CA GLY A 19 -3.76 8.99 -14.56
C GLY A 19 -2.38 9.18 -13.94
N GLN A 20 -1.39 9.61 -14.73
CA GLN A 20 -0.04 9.91 -14.23
C GLN A 20 -0.02 11.11 -13.28
N ALA A 21 -0.71 12.20 -13.60
CA ALA A 21 -0.83 13.36 -12.71
C ALA A 21 -1.48 12.99 -11.36
N ARG A 22 -2.45 12.07 -11.37
CA ARG A 22 -3.09 11.55 -10.14
C ARG A 22 -2.16 10.66 -9.31
N ALA A 23 -1.32 9.85 -9.96
CA ALA A 23 -0.32 9.02 -9.29
C ALA A 23 0.84 9.84 -8.70
N MET A 24 1.25 10.92 -9.37
CA MET A 24 2.26 11.87 -8.88
C MET A 24 1.74 12.75 -7.73
N SER A 25 0.42 12.93 -7.63
CA SER A 25 -0.26 13.56 -6.50
C SER A 25 -0.55 12.57 -5.34
N ALA A 26 0.08 11.40 -5.31
CA ALA A 26 0.06 10.58 -4.11
C ALA A 26 0.68 11.42 -2.97
N PRO A 27 -0.02 11.64 -1.84
CA PRO A 27 0.52 12.46 -0.77
C PRO A 27 1.88 11.87 -0.42
N THR A 28 2.92 12.70 -0.43
CA THR A 28 4.26 12.34 0.00
C THR A 28 4.17 12.04 1.48
N ARG A 29 3.69 10.84 1.83
CA ARG A 29 3.50 10.40 3.19
C ARG A 29 4.91 10.42 3.76
N ASN A 30 5.16 11.40 4.63
CA ASN A 30 6.47 11.64 5.20
C ASN A 30 7.07 10.27 5.59
N ARG A 31 8.30 9.96 5.15
CA ARG A 31 8.90 8.65 5.41
C ARG A 31 8.86 8.31 6.91
N TRP A 32 8.88 9.33 7.76
CA TRP A 32 8.60 9.25 9.20
C TRP A 32 7.18 8.81 9.55
N SER A 33 6.14 9.36 8.92
CA SER A 33 4.75 8.90 9.10
C SER A 33 4.59 7.43 8.71
N LEU A 34 5.14 7.02 7.58
CA LEU A 34 5.12 5.60 7.16
C LEU A 34 5.89 4.71 8.14
N PHE A 35 7.02 5.19 8.65
CA PHE A 35 7.80 4.53 9.69
C PHE A 35 6.99 4.33 10.98
N TRP A 36 6.34 5.39 11.48
CA TRP A 36 5.52 5.33 12.69
C TRP A 36 4.32 4.41 12.50
N HIS A 37 3.68 4.49 11.34
CA HIS A 37 2.56 3.62 10.97
C HIS A 37 2.98 2.15 10.95
N ARG A 38 4.09 1.79 10.28
CA ARG A 38 4.59 0.40 10.21
C ARG A 38 4.96 -0.14 11.59
N ARG A 39 5.59 0.69 12.43
CA ARG A 39 5.93 0.32 13.82
C ARG A 39 4.67 0.06 14.64
N HIS A 40 3.65 0.91 14.51
CA HIS A 40 2.41 0.78 15.26
C HIS A 40 1.63 -0.47 14.84
N THR A 41 1.43 -0.67 13.53
CA THR A 41 0.67 -1.82 13.02
C THR A 41 1.33 -3.16 13.35
N ARG A 42 2.66 -3.25 13.39
CA ARG A 42 3.35 -4.48 13.81
C ARG A 42 3.18 -4.75 15.31
N LYS A 43 3.18 -3.72 16.16
CA LYS A 43 2.94 -3.90 17.60
C LYS A 43 1.52 -4.33 17.91
N VAL A 44 0.53 -3.86 17.15
CA VAL A 44 -0.86 -4.28 17.33
C VAL A 44 -0.99 -5.81 17.24
N LEU A 45 -0.25 -6.47 16.35
CA LEU A 45 -0.27 -7.94 16.25
C LEU A 45 0.13 -8.65 17.56
N LEU A 46 0.93 -8.02 18.42
CA LEU A 46 1.31 -8.56 19.74
C LEU A 46 0.24 -8.32 20.81
N GLU A 47 -0.63 -7.34 20.60
CA GLU A 47 -1.69 -6.93 21.53
C GLU A 47 -3.02 -7.64 21.24
N LEU A 48 -3.18 -8.21 20.03
CA LEU A 48 -4.37 -8.95 19.64
C LEU A 48 -4.53 -10.26 20.41
N THR A 49 -5.78 -10.61 20.74
CA THR A 49 -6.11 -11.89 21.34
C THR A 49 -6.02 -13.03 20.33
N ALA A 50 -5.91 -14.27 20.80
CA ALA A 50 -5.83 -15.44 19.93
C ALA A 50 -7.07 -15.61 19.02
N GLU A 51 -8.24 -15.15 19.47
CA GLU A 51 -9.48 -15.14 18.68
C GLU A 51 -9.42 -14.10 17.56
N GLN A 52 -9.00 -12.88 17.87
CA GLN A 52 -8.83 -11.82 16.87
C GLN A 52 -7.77 -12.17 15.83
N LEU A 53 -6.70 -12.87 16.23
CA LEU A 53 -5.71 -13.39 15.30
C LEU A 53 -6.30 -14.45 14.35
N ARG A 54 -7.18 -15.33 14.85
CA ARG A 54 -7.90 -16.31 14.02
C ARG A 54 -8.84 -15.64 13.02
N ASP A 55 -9.52 -14.57 13.42
CA ASP A 55 -10.43 -13.83 12.53
C ASP A 55 -9.71 -13.23 11.32
N ILE A 56 -8.45 -12.83 11.49
CA ILE A 56 -7.58 -12.32 10.40
C ILE A 56 -6.73 -13.43 9.75
N GLY A 57 -6.94 -14.70 10.12
CA GLY A 57 -6.25 -15.85 9.55
C GLY A 57 -4.77 -15.99 9.96
N LEU A 58 -4.35 -15.35 11.05
CA LEU A 58 -2.99 -15.43 11.58
C LEU A 58 -2.91 -16.36 12.80
N THR A 59 -1.80 -17.08 12.90
CA THR A 59 -1.44 -17.82 14.11
C THR A 59 -0.71 -16.92 15.10
N ALA A 60 -0.78 -17.24 16.39
CA ALA A 60 -0.06 -16.52 17.45
C ALA A 60 1.46 -16.47 17.19
N GLU A 61 2.02 -17.55 16.63
CA GLU A 61 3.44 -17.60 16.27
C GLU A 61 3.76 -16.64 15.12
N GLN A 62 2.96 -16.63 14.05
CA GLN A 62 3.14 -15.67 12.95
C GLN A 62 3.00 -14.21 13.42
N ALA A 63 2.03 -13.93 14.30
CA ALA A 63 1.86 -12.62 14.91
C ALA A 63 3.08 -12.19 15.73
N ARG A 64 3.71 -13.12 16.47
CA ARG A 64 4.96 -12.87 17.19
C ARG A 64 6.13 -12.65 16.26
N GLN A 65 6.29 -13.48 15.24
CA GLN A 65 7.36 -13.31 14.24
C GLN A 65 7.26 -11.95 13.54
N GLU A 66 6.06 -11.54 13.13
CA GLU A 66 5.84 -10.23 12.51
C GLU A 66 5.94 -9.06 13.50
N GLY A 67 5.45 -9.22 14.73
CA GLY A 67 5.48 -8.18 15.76
C GLY A 67 6.88 -7.92 16.32
N LEU A 68 7.74 -8.95 16.36
CA LEU A 68 9.13 -8.86 16.81
C LEU A 68 10.11 -8.48 15.68
N LYS A 69 9.69 -8.55 14.41
CA LYS A 69 10.54 -8.12 13.29
C LYS A 69 10.94 -6.66 13.46
N PRO A 70 12.24 -6.33 13.27
CA PRO A 70 12.68 -4.95 13.26
C PRO A 70 11.89 -4.17 12.20
N PHE A 71 11.32 -3.02 12.57
CA PHE A 71 10.42 -2.25 11.70
C PHE A 71 11.07 -1.82 10.36
N TRP A 72 12.41 -1.84 10.27
CA TRP A 72 13.20 -1.46 9.10
C TRP A 72 13.48 -2.63 8.15
N ARG A 73 13.22 -3.88 8.55
CA ARG A 73 13.30 -5.03 7.65
C ARG A 73 11.92 -5.30 7.04
N SER A 74 11.93 -5.38 5.71
CA SER A 74 10.80 -5.84 4.89
C SER A 74 10.89 -7.35 4.80
#